data_AF-A0A024UDK5-F1
#
_entry.id   AF-A0A024UDK5-F1
#
_cell.length_a   1.000
_cell.length_b   1.000
_cell.length_c   1.000
_cell.angle_alpha   90.00
_cell.angle_beta   90.00
_cell.angle_gamma   90.00
#
_symmetry.space_group_name_H-M   'P 1'
#
loop_
_entity.id
_entity.type
_entity.pdbx_description
1 polymer ?
#
loop_
_entity_poly.entity_id
_entity_poly.type
_entity_poly.pdbx_seq_one_letter_code
_entity_poly.pdbx_strand_id
1 'polypeptide(L)'
;MESGASVETDFAAAVLFLQTYNGPHRILRNPTSSVRLDFDALFQQATLGPCSLVAPPLDGTSSTDLASWSKWKALGNLSKEQAKQKYIKTMDDLVDNWRRSSSFRLPNAKDGPTTTSSQSLIERLPSLAQEVDELKAKLHFDSQRHEELSEALHTLSYDTKTTFTREMRQVDVLRTELRDTIKRIDKQLEAQQKSQRWPHSMRH
;
A
#
# COMPACT_ATOMS: atom_id res chain seq x y z
N MET A 1 14.43 -9.12 -35.14
CA MET A 1 14.21 -9.65 -33.77
C MET A 1 15.02 -8.91 -32.70
N GLU A 2 15.63 -7.75 -33.01
CA GLU A 2 16.54 -7.03 -32.11
C GLU A 2 15.82 -6.09 -31.12
N SER A 3 14.60 -5.66 -31.43
CA SER A 3 13.86 -4.66 -30.63
C SER A 3 13.34 -5.19 -29.28
N GLY A 4 12.98 -6.48 -29.18
CA GLY A 4 12.42 -7.04 -27.95
C GLY A 4 13.44 -7.14 -26.81
N ALA A 5 14.68 -7.53 -27.11
CA ALA A 5 15.75 -7.63 -26.11
C ALA A 5 16.15 -6.26 -25.53
N SER A 6 16.10 -5.21 -26.35
CA SER A 6 16.36 -3.84 -25.90
C SER A 6 15.26 -3.32 -24.97
N VAL A 7 13.99 -3.59 -25.29
CA VAL A 7 12.85 -3.15 -24.46
C VAL A 7 12.84 -3.84 -23.10
N GLU A 8 13.17 -5.13 -23.04
CA GLU A 8 13.29 -5.86 -21.77
C GLU A 8 14.39 -5.26 -20.87
N THR A 9 15.54 -4.96 -21.47
CA THR A 9 16.69 -4.39 -20.74
C THR A 9 16.36 -3.00 -20.19
N ASP A 10 15.77 -2.13 -21.00
CA ASP A 10 15.35 -0.80 -20.58
C ASP A 10 14.25 -0.86 -19.51
N PHE A 11 13.30 -1.79 -19.64
CA PHE A 11 12.24 -1.98 -18.65
C PHE A 11 12.82 -2.42 -17.30
N ALA A 12 13.73 -3.39 -17.29
CA ALA A 12 14.39 -3.83 -16.07
C ALA A 12 15.18 -2.70 -15.40
N ALA A 13 15.90 -1.90 -16.20
CA ALA A 13 16.61 -0.72 -15.72
C ALA A 13 15.65 0.34 -15.13
N ALA A 14 14.49 0.56 -15.76
CA ALA A 14 13.48 1.51 -15.30
C ALA A 14 12.85 1.07 -13.98
N VAL A 15 12.55 -0.23 -13.83
CA VAL A 15 12.03 -0.81 -12.59
C VAL A 15 13.04 -0.64 -11.46
N LEU A 16 14.30 -0.98 -11.70
CA LEU A 16 15.37 -0.82 -10.72
C LEU A 16 15.56 0.65 -10.32
N PHE A 17 15.53 1.55 -11.30
CA PHE A 17 15.58 2.99 -11.06
C PHE A 17 14.43 3.44 -10.16
N LEU A 18 13.18 3.05 -10.46
CA LEU A 18 12.01 3.44 -9.67
C LEU A 18 12.03 2.89 -8.24
N GLN A 19 12.58 1.69 -8.04
CA GLN A 19 12.73 1.06 -6.72
C GLN A 19 13.80 1.73 -5.86
N THR A 20 14.89 2.18 -6.48
CA THR A 20 16.02 2.82 -5.80
C THR A 20 15.95 4.35 -5.81
N TYR A 21 14.87 4.91 -6.37
CA TYR A 21 14.72 6.34 -6.57
C TYR A 21 14.60 7.12 -5.26
N ASN A 22 15.61 7.94 -4.96
CA ASN A 22 15.60 8.85 -3.81
C ASN A 22 15.76 10.34 -4.19
N GLY A 23 15.39 10.69 -5.43
CA GLY A 23 15.51 12.07 -5.92
C GLY A 23 14.38 13.01 -5.44
N PRO A 24 14.32 14.24 -5.98
CA PRO A 24 13.40 15.29 -5.55
C PRO A 24 11.94 15.05 -5.97
N HIS A 25 11.67 14.14 -6.92
CA HIS A 25 10.32 13.90 -7.42
C HIS A 25 9.48 13.12 -6.39
N ARG A 26 8.82 13.85 -5.49
CA ARG A 26 7.93 13.29 -4.44
C ARG A 26 6.83 12.39 -5.02
N ILE A 27 6.39 12.66 -6.25
CA ILE A 27 5.41 11.83 -6.95
C ILE A 27 5.90 10.40 -7.20
N LEU A 28 7.20 10.17 -7.39
CA LEU A 28 7.75 8.82 -7.59
C LEU A 28 7.97 8.06 -6.28
N ARG A 29 8.20 8.81 -5.20
CA ARG A 29 8.43 8.29 -3.83
C ARG A 29 7.15 8.03 -3.06
N ASN A 30 6.06 8.72 -3.37
CA ASN A 30 4.79 8.53 -2.69
C ASN A 30 4.03 7.31 -3.27
N PRO A 31 3.82 6.22 -2.50
CA PRO A 31 3.10 5.03 -2.98
C PRO A 31 1.63 5.29 -3.32
N THR A 32 1.03 6.35 -2.79
CA THR A 32 -0.37 6.73 -3.07
C THR A 32 -0.51 7.65 -4.27
N SER A 33 0.60 8.10 -4.88
CA SER A 33 0.53 9.02 -6.01
C SER A 33 -0.07 8.33 -7.23
N SER A 34 -0.82 9.08 -8.06
CA SER A 34 -1.36 8.54 -9.30
C SER A 34 -0.27 7.92 -10.17
N VAL A 35 0.87 8.60 -10.29
CA VAL A 35 2.01 8.17 -11.11
C VAL A 35 2.60 6.85 -10.61
N ARG A 36 2.76 6.68 -9.30
CA ARG A 36 3.29 5.44 -8.73
C ARG A 36 2.34 4.26 -8.98
N LEU A 37 1.04 4.49 -8.81
CA LEU A 37 0.00 3.51 -9.10
C LEU A 37 -0.07 3.16 -10.60
N ASP A 38 0.21 4.12 -11.50
CA ASP A 38 0.32 3.84 -12.95
C ASP A 38 1.51 2.93 -13.26
N PHE A 39 2.67 3.17 -12.63
CA PHE A 39 3.84 2.30 -12.77
C PHE A 39 3.57 0.89 -12.24
N ASP A 40 2.89 0.74 -11.10
CA ASP A 40 2.54 -0.57 -10.54
C ASP A 40 1.59 -1.33 -11.47
N ALA A 41 0.57 -0.66 -12.02
CA ALA A 41 -0.36 -1.24 -12.99
C ALA A 41 0.34 -1.68 -14.29
N LEU A 42 1.24 -0.85 -14.82
CA LEU A 42 2.04 -1.18 -16.01
C LEU A 42 3.00 -2.33 -15.74
N PHE A 43 3.61 -2.38 -14.55
CA PHE A 43 4.48 -3.48 -14.14
C PHE A 43 3.72 -4.81 -14.06
N GLN A 44 2.53 -4.81 -13.46
CA GLN A 44 1.66 -5.99 -13.42
C GLN A 44 1.25 -6.44 -14.83
N GLN A 45 0.85 -5.51 -15.72
CA GLN A 45 0.55 -5.85 -17.11
C GLN A 45 1.77 -6.39 -17.88
N ALA A 46 2.95 -5.82 -17.66
CA ALA A 46 4.19 -6.22 -18.32
C ALA A 46 4.68 -7.61 -17.90
N THR A 47 4.43 -8.02 -16.66
CA THR A 47 4.90 -9.29 -16.08
C THR A 47 3.85 -10.39 -16.17
N LEU A 48 2.62 -10.09 -15.74
CA LEU A 48 1.52 -11.04 -15.64
C LEU A 48 0.66 -11.05 -16.91
N GLY A 49 0.47 -9.89 -17.57
CA GLY A 49 -0.41 -9.73 -18.72
C GLY A 49 -1.75 -9.09 -18.35
N PRO A 50 -2.80 -9.23 -19.20
CA PRO A 50 -4.13 -8.70 -18.92
C PRO A 50 -4.65 -9.12 -17.54
N CYS A 51 -5.30 -8.19 -16.85
CA CYS A 51 -5.83 -8.43 -15.50
C CYS A 51 -6.89 -9.53 -15.51
N SER A 52 -6.49 -10.75 -15.11
CA SER A 52 -7.35 -11.92 -14.95
C SER A 52 -7.73 -12.17 -13.49
N LEU A 53 -7.19 -11.38 -12.55
CA LEU A 53 -7.44 -11.54 -11.13
C LEU A 53 -8.78 -10.94 -10.72
N VAL A 54 -9.50 -11.68 -9.87
CA VAL A 54 -10.71 -11.20 -9.18
C VAL A 54 -10.36 -9.94 -8.38
N ALA A 55 -11.31 -9.01 -8.27
CA ALA A 55 -11.14 -7.79 -7.49
C ALA A 55 -10.67 -8.13 -6.06
N PRO A 56 -9.65 -7.43 -5.52
CA PRO A 56 -9.23 -7.63 -4.15
C PRO A 56 -10.40 -7.41 -3.19
N PRO A 57 -10.53 -8.22 -2.13
CA PRO A 57 -11.55 -8.01 -1.10
C PRO A 57 -11.41 -6.62 -0.46
N LEU A 58 -12.53 -5.94 -0.20
CA LEU A 58 -12.53 -4.61 0.44
C LEU A 58 -12.09 -4.68 1.91
N ASP A 59 -12.16 -5.84 2.54
CA ASP A 59 -11.72 -6.09 3.91
C ASP A 59 -10.21 -6.39 3.95
N GLY A 60 -9.42 -5.46 4.51
CA GLY A 60 -7.99 -5.65 4.76
C GLY A 60 -7.05 -5.30 3.61
N THR A 61 -7.57 -4.91 2.44
CA THR A 61 -6.75 -4.42 1.31
C THR A 61 -6.49 -2.92 1.45
N SER A 62 -5.24 -2.49 1.31
CA SER A 62 -4.88 -1.07 1.34
C SER A 62 -5.57 -0.32 0.20
N SER A 63 -6.01 0.92 0.44
CA SER A 63 -6.64 1.76 -0.60
C SER A 63 -5.74 1.94 -1.84
N THR A 64 -4.43 1.83 -1.68
CA THR A 64 -3.43 1.86 -2.77
C THR A 64 -3.51 0.63 -3.65
N ASP A 65 -3.70 -0.55 -3.07
CA ASP A 65 -3.66 -1.82 -3.80
C ASP A 65 -4.93 -1.96 -4.65
N LEU A 66 -6.08 -1.51 -4.11
CA LEU A 66 -7.33 -1.39 -4.86
C LEU A 66 -7.21 -0.39 -6.02
N ALA A 67 -6.56 0.75 -5.80
CA ALA A 67 -6.37 1.77 -6.83
C ALA A 67 -5.43 1.30 -7.94
N SER A 68 -4.33 0.62 -7.59
CA SER A 68 -3.40 -0.01 -8.53
C SER A 68 -4.09 -1.10 -9.34
N TRP A 69 -4.85 -1.98 -8.69
CA TRP A 69 -5.63 -3.03 -9.37
C TRP A 69 -6.67 -2.43 -10.33
N SER A 70 -7.37 -1.37 -9.92
CA SER A 70 -8.34 -0.67 -10.78
C SER A 70 -7.68 -0.11 -12.04
N LYS A 71 -6.49 0.50 -11.90
CA LYS A 71 -5.69 0.97 -13.04
C LYS A 71 -5.21 -0.16 -13.92
N TRP A 72 -4.74 -1.27 -13.34
CA TRP A 72 -4.33 -2.45 -14.08
C TRP A 72 -5.48 -3.04 -14.89
N LYS A 73 -6.67 -3.16 -14.29
CA LYS A 73 -7.89 -3.58 -14.98
C LYS A 73 -8.26 -2.65 -16.14
N ALA A 74 -8.07 -1.34 -15.98
CA ALA A 74 -8.34 -0.36 -17.03
C ALA A 74 -7.37 -0.45 -18.24
N LEU A 75 -6.19 -1.09 -18.08
CA LEU A 75 -5.28 -1.36 -19.20
C LEU A 75 -5.81 -2.42 -20.17
N GLY A 76 -6.77 -3.25 -19.74
CA GLY A 76 -7.45 -4.24 -20.59
C GLY A 76 -6.49 -5.21 -21.28
N ASN A 77 -6.61 -5.34 -22.61
CA ASN A 77 -5.84 -6.28 -23.43
C ASN A 77 -4.49 -5.74 -23.91
N LEU A 78 -3.91 -4.76 -23.20
CA LEU A 78 -2.58 -4.24 -23.52
C LEU A 78 -1.54 -5.38 -23.51
N SER A 79 -0.74 -5.53 -24.56
CA SER A 79 0.25 -6.60 -24.58
C SER A 79 1.38 -6.35 -23.57
N LYS A 80 2.08 -7.41 -23.13
CA LYS A 80 3.21 -7.29 -22.21
C LYS A 80 4.29 -6.34 -22.75
N GLU A 81 4.58 -6.43 -24.04
CA GLU A 81 5.59 -5.60 -24.70
C GLU A 81 5.15 -4.13 -24.78
N GLN A 82 3.87 -3.87 -25.10
CA GLN A 82 3.32 -2.51 -25.08
C GLN A 82 3.30 -1.91 -23.66
N ALA A 83 3.05 -2.73 -22.64
CA ALA A 83 3.10 -2.30 -21.24
C ALA A 83 4.52 -1.89 -20.83
N LYS A 84 5.55 -2.67 -21.23
CA LYS A 84 6.97 -2.33 -21.00
C LYS A 84 7.37 -1.03 -21.68
N GLN A 85 7.00 -0.87 -22.96
CA GLN A 85 7.26 0.37 -23.70
C GLN A 85 6.58 1.59 -23.05
N LYS A 86 5.33 1.44 -22.61
CA LYS A 86 4.60 2.51 -21.92
C LYS A 86 5.22 2.85 -20.57
N TYR A 87 5.72 1.85 -19.84
CA TYR A 87 6.47 2.05 -18.59
C TYR A 87 7.73 2.89 -18.83
N ILE A 88 8.56 2.49 -19.80
CA ILE A 88 9.80 3.19 -20.17
C ILE A 88 9.49 4.63 -20.60
N LYS A 89 8.49 4.81 -21.47
CA LYS A 89 8.07 6.13 -21.94
C LYS A 89 7.62 7.04 -20.80
N THR A 90 6.83 6.51 -19.87
CA THR A 90 6.39 7.27 -18.70
C THR A 90 7.59 7.68 -17.83
N MET A 91 8.62 6.85 -17.72
CA MET A 91 9.85 7.19 -17.01
C MET A 91 10.65 8.28 -17.74
N ASP A 92 10.77 8.17 -19.07
CA ASP A 92 11.42 9.16 -19.93
C ASP A 92 10.75 10.54 -19.81
N ASP A 93 9.42 10.58 -19.74
CA ASP A 93 8.66 11.84 -19.61
C ASP A 93 8.79 12.49 -18.22
N LEU A 94 9.13 11.72 -17.18
CA LEU A 94 9.14 12.18 -15.79
C LEU A 94 10.53 12.50 -15.25
N VAL A 95 11.56 11.81 -15.74
CA VAL A 95 12.91 11.96 -15.19
C VAL A 95 13.93 12.00 -16.30
N ASP A 96 14.51 13.18 -16.51
CA ASP A 96 15.63 13.32 -17.44
C ASP A 96 16.81 12.44 -17.01
N ASN A 97 17.42 11.75 -17.98
CA ASN A 97 18.62 10.94 -17.80
C ASN A 97 18.52 9.79 -16.77
N TRP A 98 17.32 9.28 -16.46
CA TRP A 98 17.16 8.14 -15.51
C TRP A 98 18.00 6.91 -15.90
N ARG A 99 18.23 6.69 -17.20
CA ARG A 99 19.10 5.63 -17.75
C ARG A 99 20.57 5.72 -17.29
N ARG A 100 21.05 6.92 -16.92
CA ARG A 100 22.42 7.09 -16.36
C ARG A 100 22.50 6.66 -14.91
N SER A 101 21.42 6.84 -14.15
CA SER A 101 21.33 6.46 -12.75
C SER A 101 21.16 4.95 -12.56
N SER A 102 20.50 4.27 -13.50
CA SER A 102 20.42 2.80 -13.54
C SER A 102 21.70 2.14 -14.05
N SER A 103 22.60 2.92 -14.67
CA SER A 103 23.89 2.43 -15.13
C SER A 103 24.86 2.30 -13.95
N PHE A 104 24.74 1.23 -13.17
CA PHE A 104 25.93 0.60 -12.62
C PHE A 104 26.70 0.02 -13.82
N ARG A 105 27.51 0.89 -14.45
CA ARG A 105 28.12 0.64 -15.76
C ARG A 105 28.88 -0.67 -15.75
N LEU A 106 28.55 -1.58 -16.67
CA LEU A 106 29.59 -2.44 -17.25
C LEU A 106 30.64 -1.51 -17.88
N PRO A 107 31.94 -1.72 -17.63
CA PRO A 107 32.98 -0.91 -18.25
C PRO A 107 33.05 -1.31 -19.72
N ASN A 108 32.60 -0.45 -20.62
CA ASN A 108 33.07 -0.53 -22.00
C ASN A 108 33.51 0.84 -22.51
N ALA A 109 34.59 0.75 -23.28
CA ALA A 109 35.60 1.75 -23.56
C ALA A 109 35.14 2.90 -24.46
N LYS A 110 35.96 3.96 -24.41
CA LYS A 110 36.04 5.15 -25.27
C LYS A 110 35.15 6.33 -24.86
N ASP A 111 35.73 7.26 -24.10
CA ASP A 111 36.25 8.53 -24.64
C ASP A 111 36.68 9.50 -23.51
N GLY A 112 37.90 10.04 -23.63
CA GLY A 112 38.27 11.44 -23.34
C GLY A 112 38.36 11.95 -21.89
N PRO A 113 39.45 12.68 -21.50
CA PRO A 113 39.78 12.93 -20.10
C PRO A 113 39.22 14.26 -19.57
N THR A 114 38.59 14.20 -18.40
CA THR A 114 38.54 15.35 -17.47
C THR A 114 38.97 14.89 -16.11
N THR A 115 40.13 15.39 -15.69
CA THR A 115 40.75 15.35 -14.38
C THR A 115 39.73 15.22 -13.24
N THR A 116 39.54 14.01 -12.76
CA THR A 116 39.11 13.74 -11.39
C THR A 116 40.08 12.69 -10.88
N SER A 117 40.85 13.07 -9.87
CA SER A 117 41.84 12.25 -9.20
C SER A 117 41.31 10.83 -9.05
N SER A 118 41.85 9.91 -9.84
CA SER A 118 41.57 8.49 -9.73
C SER A 118 42.29 8.02 -8.46
N GLN A 119 41.72 8.34 -7.30
CA GLN A 119 42.18 7.76 -6.04
C GLN A 119 42.14 6.25 -6.22
N SER A 120 43.29 5.62 -6.01
CA SER A 120 43.41 4.18 -6.16
C SER A 120 42.42 3.49 -5.21
N LEU A 121 41.90 2.33 -5.59
CA LEU A 121 40.96 1.57 -4.77
C LEU A 121 41.49 1.31 -3.34
N ILE A 122 42.82 1.24 -3.20
CA ILE A 122 43.50 1.09 -1.91
C ILE A 122 43.27 2.28 -0.98
N GLU A 123 43.22 3.49 -1.52
CA GLU A 123 43.07 4.73 -0.73
C GLU A 123 41.61 4.95 -0.27
N ARG A 124 40.64 4.36 -0.97
CA ARG A 124 39.21 4.44 -0.65
C ARG A 124 38.71 3.38 0.33
N LEU A 125 39.46 2.28 0.52
CA LEU A 125 39.09 1.17 1.39
C LEU A 125 38.73 1.60 2.83
N PRO A 126 39.49 2.51 3.49
CA PRO A 126 39.15 2.96 4.84
C PRO A 126 37.83 3.75 4.88
N SER A 127 37.59 4.63 3.89
CA SER A 127 36.34 5.39 3.77
C SER A 127 35.14 4.46 3.53
N LEU A 128 35.30 3.47 2.66
CA LEU A 128 34.27 2.48 2.36
C LEU A 128 33.92 1.62 3.58
N ALA A 129 34.92 1.22 4.38
CA ALA A 129 34.68 0.49 5.62
C ALA A 129 33.84 1.34 6.61
N GLN A 130 34.17 2.62 6.74
CA GLN A 130 33.41 3.55 7.58
C GLN A 130 31.97 3.75 7.06
N GLU A 131 31.79 3.92 5.75
CA GLU A 131 30.46 4.04 5.14
C GLU A 131 29.61 2.77 5.37
N VAL A 132 30.23 1.58 5.31
CA VAL A 132 29.54 0.31 5.60
C VAL A 132 29.15 0.23 7.08
N ASP A 133 30.00 0.66 8.00
CA ASP A 133 29.68 0.68 9.42
C ASP A 133 28.55 1.67 9.75
N GLU A 134 28.57 2.86 9.12
CA GLU A 134 27.48 3.84 9.22
C GLU A 134 26.16 3.30 8.65
N LEU A 135 26.21 2.64 7.48
CA LEU A 135 25.04 2.00 6.88
C LEU A 135 24.51 0.86 7.76
N LYS A 136 25.38 0.08 8.38
CA LYS A 136 25.01 -0.98 9.32
C LYS A 136 24.33 -0.42 10.56
N ALA A 137 24.84 0.68 11.10
CA ALA A 137 24.23 1.38 12.23
C ALA A 137 22.84 1.93 11.87
N LYS A 138 22.70 2.55 10.69
CA LYS A 138 21.40 3.04 10.18
C LYS A 138 20.41 1.90 9.97
N LEU A 139 20.84 0.79 9.35
CA LEU A 139 19.98 -0.37 9.15
C LEU A 139 19.49 -0.96 10.47
N HIS A 140 20.38 -1.06 11.48
CA HIS A 140 20.00 -1.52 12.81
C HIS A 140 18.96 -0.58 13.45
N PHE A 141 19.19 0.73 13.37
CA PHE A 141 18.26 1.73 13.89
C PHE A 141 16.89 1.67 13.21
N ASP A 142 16.87 1.56 11.88
CA ASP A 142 15.63 1.43 11.10
C ASP A 142 14.92 0.11 11.40
N SER A 143 15.66 -0.98 11.58
CA SER A 143 15.10 -2.29 11.99
C SER A 143 14.46 -2.21 13.37
N GLN A 144 15.11 -1.56 14.33
CA GLN A 144 14.57 -1.40 15.67
C GLN A 144 13.29 -0.53 15.65
N ARG A 145 13.31 0.59 14.92
CA ARG A 145 12.14 1.44 14.72
C ARG A 145 10.98 0.71 14.06
N HIS A 146 11.27 -0.17 13.11
CA HIS A 146 10.26 -0.98 12.45
C HIS A 146 9.61 -1.96 13.45
N GLU A 147 10.41 -2.60 14.30
CA GLU A 147 9.91 -3.49 15.34
C GLU A 147 9.01 -2.75 16.35
N GLU A 148 9.44 -1.59 16.84
CA GLU A 148 8.64 -0.75 17.75
C GLU A 148 7.29 -0.33 17.14
N LEU A 149 7.29 0.03 15.85
CA LEU A 149 6.06 0.37 15.12
C LEU A 149 5.15 -0.85 14.93
N SER A 150 5.74 -2.02 14.66
CA SER A 150 5.00 -3.28 14.52
C SER A 150 4.31 -3.66 15.83
N GLU A 151 5.03 -3.59 16.96
CA GLU A 151 4.47 -3.84 18.28
C GLU A 151 3.37 -2.84 18.65
N ALA A 152 3.57 -1.54 18.35
CA ALA A 152 2.57 -0.51 18.59
C ALA A 152 1.29 -0.74 17.77
N LEU A 153 1.42 -1.14 16.50
CA LEU A 153 0.29 -1.48 15.64
C LEU A 153 -0.46 -2.72 16.16
N HIS A 154 0.28 -3.76 16.56
CA HIS A 154 -0.33 -4.96 17.12
C HIS A 154 -1.10 -4.66 18.41
N THR A 155 -0.52 -3.85 19.30
CA THR A 155 -1.15 -3.38 20.53
C THR A 155 -2.41 -2.57 20.24
N LEU A 156 -2.33 -1.55 19.38
CA LEU A 156 -3.47 -0.71 19.01
C LEU A 156 -4.61 -1.52 18.38
N SER A 157 -4.27 -2.49 17.51
CA SER A 157 -5.25 -3.39 16.89
C SER A 157 -5.97 -4.24 17.94
N TYR A 158 -5.22 -4.82 18.88
CA TYR A 158 -5.77 -5.60 19.98
C TYR A 158 -6.65 -4.74 20.89
N ASP A 159 -6.19 -3.56 21.29
CA ASP A 159 -6.92 -2.62 22.14
C ASP A 159 -8.21 -2.12 21.48
N THR A 160 -8.16 -1.80 20.19
CA THR A 160 -9.34 -1.38 19.43
C THR A 160 -10.36 -2.52 19.35
N LYS A 161 -9.91 -3.74 19.04
CA LYS A 161 -10.78 -4.92 18.95
C LYS A 161 -11.43 -5.26 20.28
N THR A 162 -10.66 -5.23 21.37
CA THR A 162 -11.17 -5.54 22.71
C THR A 162 -12.15 -4.48 23.20
N THR A 163 -11.84 -3.19 22.98
CA THR A 163 -12.73 -2.07 23.30
C THR A 163 -14.03 -2.17 22.51
N PHE A 164 -13.96 -2.35 21.19
CA PHE A 164 -15.14 -2.53 20.35
C PHE A 164 -16.01 -3.72 20.80
N THR A 165 -15.38 -4.85 21.13
CA THR A 165 -16.09 -6.03 21.62
C THR A 165 -16.80 -5.75 22.95
N ARG A 166 -16.19 -4.96 23.84
CA ARG A 166 -16.79 -4.55 25.11
C ARG A 166 -18.00 -3.65 24.87
N GLU A 167 -17.85 -2.61 24.05
CA GLU A 167 -18.94 -1.68 23.74
C GLU A 167 -20.12 -2.40 23.07
N MET A 168 -19.85 -3.31 22.13
CA MET A 168 -20.90 -4.10 21.47
C MET A 168 -21.72 -4.90 22.48
N ARG A 169 -21.06 -5.55 23.46
CA ARG A 169 -21.76 -6.27 24.54
C ARG A 169 -22.59 -5.34 25.41
N GLN A 170 -22.09 -4.15 25.72
CA GLN A 170 -22.82 -3.16 26.50
C GLN A 170 -24.07 -2.67 25.76
N VAL A 171 -23.95 -2.40 24.46
CA VAL A 171 -25.08 -2.05 23.59
C VAL A 171 -26.12 -3.17 23.55
N ASP A 172 -25.69 -4.44 23.45
CA ASP A 172 -26.60 -5.58 23.49
C ASP A 172 -27.36 -5.69 24.81
N VAL A 173 -26.68 -5.49 25.94
CA VAL A 173 -27.32 -5.46 27.28
C VAL A 173 -28.36 -4.35 27.35
N LEU A 174 -28.00 -3.12 26.98
CA LEU A 174 -28.93 -1.98 26.98
C LEU A 174 -30.13 -2.23 26.06
N ARG A 175 -29.91 -2.84 24.90
CA ARG A 175 -30.99 -3.23 23.97
C ARG A 175 -31.93 -4.25 24.59
N THR A 176 -31.40 -5.23 25.34
CA THR A 176 -32.24 -6.21 26.05
C THR A 176 -33.04 -5.58 27.17
N GLU A 177 -32.42 -4.71 27.97
CA GLU A 177 -33.11 -3.99 29.05
C GLU A 177 -34.23 -3.09 28.51
N LEU A 178 -33.97 -2.34 27.44
CA LEU A 178 -34.96 -1.50 26.77
C LEU A 178 -36.13 -2.33 26.21
N ARG A 179 -35.84 -3.48 25.61
CA ARG A 179 -36.90 -4.39 25.13
C ARG A 179 -37.77 -4.88 26.29
N ASP A 180 -37.16 -5.18 27.43
CA ASP A 180 -37.89 -5.67 28.59
C ASP A 180 -38.68 -4.57 29.31
N THR A 181 -38.19 -3.33 29.35
CA THR A 181 -38.97 -2.19 29.84
C THR A 181 -40.20 -1.95 28.96
N ILE A 182 -40.04 -1.97 27.62
CA ILE A 182 -41.17 -1.85 26.69
C ILE A 182 -42.21 -2.94 26.93
N LYS A 183 -41.79 -4.21 27.00
CA LYS A 183 -42.72 -5.33 27.31
C LYS A 183 -43.42 -5.18 28.65
N ARG A 184 -42.74 -4.64 29.67
CA ARG A 184 -43.35 -4.36 30.98
C ARG A 184 -44.41 -3.27 30.88
N ILE A 185 -44.10 -2.17 30.19
CA ILE A 185 -45.04 -1.06 29.96
C ILE A 185 -46.26 -1.53 29.17
N ASP A 186 -46.07 -2.30 28.10
CA ASP A 186 -47.17 -2.87 27.30
C ASP A 186 -48.11 -3.72 28.16
N LYS A 187 -47.55 -4.61 29.00
CA LYS A 187 -48.34 -5.42 29.94
C LYS A 187 -49.12 -4.57 30.95
N GLN A 188 -48.51 -3.50 31.47
CA GLN A 188 -49.19 -2.58 32.38
C GLN A 188 -50.36 -1.87 31.69
N LEU A 189 -50.17 -1.43 30.44
CA LEU A 189 -51.20 -0.79 29.64
C LEU A 189 -52.38 -1.74 29.36
N GLU A 190 -52.10 -3.00 28.96
CA GLU A 190 -53.14 -4.02 28.76
C GLU A 190 -53.93 -4.31 30.03
N ALA A 191 -53.26 -4.39 31.18
CA ALA A 191 -53.90 -4.62 32.48
C ALA A 191 -54.82 -3.44 32.86
N GLN A 192 -54.35 -2.21 32.65
CA GLN A 192 -55.13 -1.00 32.89
C GLN A 192 -56.36 -0.93 31.96
N GLN A 193 -56.19 -1.24 30.67
CA GLN A 193 -57.28 -1.26 29.70
C GLN A 193 -58.34 -2.32 30.05
N LYS A 194 -57.91 -3.52 30.47
CA LYS A 194 -58.83 -4.55 30.97
C LYS A 194 -59.58 -4.03 32.20
N SER A 195 -58.88 -3.51 33.21
CA SER A 195 -59.51 -2.98 34.44
C SER A 195 -60.57 -1.90 34.15
N GLN A 196 -60.36 -1.03 33.17
CA GLN A 196 -61.35 -0.02 32.77
C GLN A 196 -62.53 -0.56 31.95
N ARG A 197 -62.40 -1.74 31.34
CA ARG A 197 -63.47 -2.38 30.54
C ARG A 197 -64.45 -3.19 31.40
N TRP A 198 -64.03 -3.68 32.56
CA TRP A 198 -64.84 -4.48 33.48
C TRP A 198 -65.82 -3.77 34.45
N PRO A 199 -65.83 -2.43 34.68
CA PRO A 199 -66.73 -1.82 35.67
C PRO A 199 -68.18 -1.66 35.17
N HIS A 200 -68.48 -1.91 33.88
CA HIS A 200 -69.83 -1.72 33.30
C HIS A 200 -70.60 -3.02 33.07
N SER A 201 -69.98 -4.20 33.26
CA SER A 201 -70.63 -5.50 33.00
C SER A 201 -71.16 -6.22 34.25
N MET A 202 -70.91 -5.70 35.46
CA MET A 202 -71.42 -6.25 36.73
C MET A 202 -72.44 -5.33 37.41
N ARG A 203 -73.37 -4.78 36.63
CA ARG A 203 -74.52 -4.06 37.18
C ARG A 203 -75.78 -4.42 36.38
N HIS A 204 -76.22 -5.67 36.54
CA HIS A 204 -77.56 -6.14 36.18
C HIS A 204 -78.01 -7.14 37.25
#